data_AF-A0A9X1A9K8-F1
#
_entry.id   AF-A0A9X1A9K8-F1
#
_cell.length_a   1.000
_cell.length_b   1.000
_cell.length_c   1.000
_cell.angle_alpha   90.00
_cell.angle_beta   90.00
_cell.angle_gamma   90.00
#
_symmetry.space_group_name_H-M   'P 1'
#
loop_
_entity.id
_entity.type
_entity.pdbx_description
1 polymer ?
#
loop_
_entity_poly.entity_id
_entity_poly.type
_entity_poly.pdbx_seq_one_letter_code
_entity_poly.pdbx_strand_id
1 'polypeptide(L)'
;MARSQTKTTKSETLTIRLDLKTRFVLEYVSRLKGQSITTVVERAILTAASQETVPDLSSFGPNDALTWHDFWDVSEGVRALSLSSRTEFFPTYEEDRKLSFCKEHWPFFFANSKRRAFLNHYVDVLWPRIDEFIQMHEDQKSKDYFAAGHAMQKALSDAKLKAPEWPIVEKPEPPKPNKSRDLDDEIPF
;
A
#
# COMPACT_ATOMS: atom_id res chain seq x y z
N MET A 1 -15.16 8.67 -37.72
CA MET A 1 -16.02 7.92 -36.77
C MET A 1 -15.11 7.19 -35.78
N ALA A 2 -14.74 7.83 -34.67
CA ALA A 2 -13.89 7.22 -33.65
C ALA A 2 -14.77 6.35 -32.73
N ARG A 3 -14.49 5.05 -32.64
CA ARG A 3 -15.16 4.15 -31.68
C ARG A 3 -14.71 4.55 -30.28
N SER A 4 -15.64 5.03 -29.46
CA SER A 4 -15.43 5.17 -28.02
C SER A 4 -15.19 3.79 -27.44
N GLN A 5 -13.96 3.52 -26.98
CA GLN A 5 -13.70 2.38 -26.10
C GLN A 5 -14.44 2.64 -24.78
N THR A 6 -15.62 2.05 -24.64
CA THR A 6 -16.31 1.99 -23.35
C THR A 6 -15.46 1.12 -22.44
N LYS A 7 -14.60 1.73 -21.60
CA LYS A 7 -13.96 1.03 -20.50
C LYS A 7 -15.08 0.47 -19.63
N THR A 8 -15.32 -0.83 -19.73
CA THR A 8 -16.18 -1.55 -18.81
C THR A 8 -15.46 -1.59 -17.46
N THR A 9 -15.65 -0.54 -16.67
CA THR A 9 -15.28 -0.53 -15.25
C THR A 9 -16.01 -1.70 -14.61
N LYS A 10 -15.28 -2.62 -13.97
CA LYS A 10 -15.88 -3.73 -13.23
C LYS A 10 -16.81 -3.12 -12.17
N SER A 11 -18.11 -3.37 -12.31
CA SER A 11 -19.10 -2.92 -11.33
C SER A 11 -19.12 -3.90 -10.16
N GLU A 12 -18.97 -3.40 -8.94
CA GLU A 12 -19.12 -4.19 -7.72
C GLU A 12 -20.52 -4.02 -7.12
N THR A 13 -21.11 -5.11 -6.62
CA THR A 13 -22.45 -5.09 -6.01
C THR A 13 -22.34 -4.72 -4.54
N LEU A 14 -22.92 -3.57 -4.15
CA LEU A 14 -22.97 -3.12 -2.76
C LEU A 14 -24.39 -3.29 -2.19
N THR A 15 -24.50 -4.01 -1.06
CA THR A 15 -25.77 -4.17 -0.33
C THR A 15 -25.73 -3.34 0.95
N ILE A 16 -26.57 -2.30 1.04
CA ILE A 16 -26.67 -1.43 2.22
C ILE A 16 -28.04 -1.63 2.89
N ARG A 17 -28.05 -1.75 4.22
CA ARG A 17 -29.30 -1.69 5.01
C ARG A 17 -29.61 -0.22 5.31
N LEU A 18 -30.77 0.23 4.87
CA LEU A 18 -31.27 1.59 5.11
C LEU A 18 -32.56 1.52 5.91
N ASP A 19 -32.76 2.47 6.82
CA ASP A 19 -34.05 2.68 7.44
C ASP A 19 -35.05 3.27 6.43
N LEU A 20 -36.35 3.19 6.78
CA LEU A 20 -37.43 3.60 5.88
C LEU A 20 -37.32 5.07 5.45
N LYS A 21 -36.88 5.95 6.36
CA LYS A 21 -36.79 7.40 6.09
C LYS A 21 -35.64 7.69 5.13
N THR A 22 -34.46 7.11 5.35
CA THR A 22 -33.31 7.31 4.47
C THR A 22 -33.56 6.77 3.07
N ARG A 23 -34.22 5.61 2.96
CA ARG A 23 -34.65 5.07 1.67
C ARG A 23 -35.58 6.03 0.92
N PHE A 24 -36.60 6.55 1.60
CA PHE A 24 -37.53 7.52 1.00
C PHE A 24 -36.82 8.79 0.50
N VAL A 25 -35.92 9.36 1.31
CA VAL A 25 -35.13 10.54 0.93
C VAL A 25 -34.28 10.27 -0.32
N LEU A 26 -33.63 9.11 -0.38
CA LEU A 26 -32.81 8.70 -1.52
C LEU A 26 -33.66 8.57 -2.81
N GLU A 27 -34.82 7.93 -2.72
CA GLU A 27 -35.78 7.83 -3.83
C GLU A 27 -36.31 9.20 -4.28
N TYR A 28 -36.64 10.08 -3.33
CA TYR A 28 -37.09 11.44 -3.62
C TYR A 28 -36.03 12.24 -4.39
N VAL A 29 -34.77 12.23 -3.93
CA VAL A 29 -33.66 12.94 -4.59
C VAL A 29 -33.35 12.35 -5.96
N SER A 30 -33.39 11.02 -6.10
CA SER A 30 -33.23 10.34 -7.39
C SER A 30 -34.27 10.80 -8.41
N ARG A 31 -35.55 10.86 -8.01
CA ARG A 31 -36.64 11.35 -8.88
C ARG A 31 -36.51 12.84 -9.18
N LEU A 32 -36.19 13.66 -8.18
CA LEU A 32 -36.04 15.11 -8.34
C LEU A 32 -34.91 15.46 -9.32
N LYS A 33 -33.79 14.72 -9.28
CA LYS A 33 -32.62 14.95 -10.16
C LYS A 33 -32.68 14.19 -11.48
N GLY A 34 -33.69 13.34 -11.70
CA GLY A 34 -33.81 12.49 -12.89
C GLY A 34 -32.65 11.51 -13.07
N GLN A 35 -32.05 11.04 -11.97
CA GLN A 35 -30.86 10.17 -11.97
C GLN A 35 -31.16 8.84 -11.30
N SER A 36 -30.44 7.78 -11.66
CA SER A 36 -30.55 6.51 -10.96
C SER A 36 -30.12 6.66 -9.49
N ILE A 37 -30.71 5.85 -8.61
CA ILE A 37 -30.32 5.79 -7.19
C ILE A 37 -28.80 5.58 -7.06
N THR A 38 -28.24 4.67 -7.86
CA THR A 38 -26.79 4.40 -7.93
C THR A 38 -25.98 5.67 -8.19
N THR A 39 -26.36 6.47 -9.19
CA THR A 39 -25.64 7.71 -9.53
C THR A 39 -25.68 8.73 -8.37
N VAL A 40 -26.83 8.82 -7.68
CA VAL A 40 -26.97 9.73 -6.53
C VAL A 40 -26.06 9.28 -5.39
N VAL A 41 -26.02 7.98 -5.09
CA VAL A 41 -25.16 7.40 -4.05
C VAL A 41 -23.68 7.59 -4.38
N GLU A 42 -23.25 7.23 -5.60
CA GLU A 42 -21.85 7.39 -6.03
C GLU A 42 -21.39 8.85 -5.91
N ARG A 43 -22.19 9.80 -6.38
CA ARG A 43 -21.88 11.23 -6.27
C ARG A 43 -21.82 11.70 -4.83
N ALA A 44 -22.73 11.24 -3.99
CA ALA A 44 -22.74 11.59 -2.57
C ALA A 44 -21.48 11.07 -1.87
N ILE A 45 -21.10 9.81 -2.12
CA ILE A 45 -19.88 9.20 -1.58
C ILE A 45 -18.64 9.95 -2.07
N LEU A 46 -18.52 10.21 -3.37
CA LEU A 46 -17.37 10.91 -3.92
C LEU A 46 -17.26 12.35 -3.39
N THR A 47 -18.39 13.04 -3.22
CA THR A 47 -18.41 14.39 -2.64
C THR A 47 -17.98 14.35 -1.18
N ALA A 48 -18.52 13.42 -0.39
CA ALA A 48 -18.12 13.27 1.00
C ALA A 48 -16.62 12.91 1.11
N ALA A 49 -16.15 11.91 0.36
CA ALA A 49 -14.76 11.49 0.36
C ALA A 49 -13.80 12.60 -0.11
N SER A 50 -14.23 13.50 -0.99
CA SER A 50 -13.41 14.65 -1.41
C SER A 50 -13.21 15.72 -0.33
N GLN A 51 -14.07 15.72 0.69
CA GLN A 51 -13.99 16.66 1.82
C GLN A 51 -13.18 16.06 2.98
N GLU A 52 -13.02 14.75 3.02
CA GLU A 52 -12.23 14.04 4.03
C GLU A 52 -10.75 14.02 3.61
N THR A 53 -9.89 14.50 4.50
CA THR A 53 -8.45 14.59 4.25
C THR A 53 -7.64 14.06 5.43
N VAL A 54 -6.50 13.44 5.14
CA VAL A 54 -5.55 12.93 6.14
C VAL A 54 -4.30 13.80 6.13
N PRO A 55 -3.71 14.16 7.28
CA PRO A 55 -2.50 14.96 7.31
C PRO A 55 -1.31 14.24 6.64
N ASP A 56 -0.57 14.94 5.78
CA ASP A 56 0.67 14.41 5.22
C ASP A 56 1.84 14.58 6.22
N LEU A 57 2.19 13.50 6.91
CA LEU A 57 3.34 13.45 7.82
C LEU A 57 4.71 13.63 7.11
N SER A 58 4.76 13.55 5.78
CA SER A 58 6.02 13.64 5.02
C SER A 58 6.32 15.03 4.47
N SER A 59 5.31 15.92 4.47
CA SER A 59 5.43 17.28 3.96
C SER A 59 5.54 18.28 5.12
N PHE A 60 6.51 19.19 5.03
CA PHE A 60 6.73 20.26 6.02
C PHE A 60 5.77 21.46 5.85
N GLY A 61 4.88 21.41 4.85
CA GLY A 61 3.93 22.46 4.54
C GLY A 61 2.61 22.31 5.33
N PRO A 62 2.05 23.39 5.89
CA PRO A 62 0.80 23.34 6.66
C PRO A 62 -0.47 23.05 5.83
N ASN A 63 -0.35 22.79 4.52
CA ASN A 63 -1.47 22.66 3.58
C ASN A 63 -1.47 21.36 2.77
N ASP A 64 -0.53 20.44 3.01
CA ASP A 64 -0.48 19.19 2.26
C ASP A 64 -1.32 18.14 3.00
N ALA A 65 -2.57 18.02 2.58
CA ALA A 65 -3.51 17.02 3.07
C ALA A 65 -3.74 15.97 1.98
N LEU A 66 -3.58 14.70 2.35
CA LEU A 66 -3.81 13.56 1.47
C LEU A 66 -5.31 13.28 1.37
N THR A 67 -5.73 12.89 0.18
CA THR A 67 -7.11 12.53 -0.13
C THR A 67 -7.20 11.04 -0.44
N TRP A 68 -8.42 10.52 -0.62
CA TRP A 68 -8.62 9.12 -1.01
C TRP A 68 -7.89 8.74 -2.31
N HIS A 69 -7.65 9.70 -3.23
CA HIS A 69 -6.94 9.45 -4.48
C HIS A 69 -5.49 9.02 -4.24
N ASP A 70 -4.84 9.56 -3.21
CA ASP A 70 -3.45 9.26 -2.87
C ASP A 70 -3.26 7.84 -2.34
N PHE A 71 -4.34 7.24 -1.81
CA PHE A 71 -4.37 5.86 -1.32
C PHE A 71 -4.92 4.86 -2.34
N TRP A 72 -5.50 5.34 -3.44
CA TRP A 72 -6.12 4.48 -4.44
C TRP A 72 -5.07 3.90 -5.41
N ASP A 73 -4.95 2.57 -5.42
CA ASP A 73 -4.19 1.82 -6.41
C ASP A 73 -5.06 0.71 -7.04
N VAL A 74 -4.75 0.38 -8.30
CA VAL A 74 -5.39 -0.73 -9.03
C VAL A 74 -5.06 -2.07 -8.37
N SER A 75 -3.85 -2.19 -7.84
CA SER A 75 -3.41 -3.32 -7.04
C SER A 75 -4.11 -3.29 -5.67
N GLU A 76 -4.88 -4.34 -5.40
CA GLU A 76 -5.53 -4.53 -4.09
C GLU A 76 -4.52 -4.57 -2.95
N GLY A 77 -3.37 -5.23 -3.16
CA GLY A 77 -2.35 -5.35 -2.13
C GLY A 77 -1.66 -4.05 -1.81
N VAL A 78 -1.37 -3.23 -2.82
CA VAL A 78 -0.79 -1.90 -2.62
C VAL A 78 -1.77 -1.01 -1.85
N ARG A 79 -3.05 -1.04 -2.23
CA ARG A 79 -4.09 -0.28 -1.55
C ARG A 79 -4.24 -0.71 -0.08
N ALA A 80 -4.29 -2.02 0.18
CA ALA A 80 -4.39 -2.55 1.53
C ALA A 80 -3.17 -2.17 2.39
N LEU A 81 -1.95 -2.29 1.86
CA LEU A 81 -0.73 -1.87 2.56
C LEU A 81 -0.66 -0.36 2.79
N SER A 82 -1.14 0.43 1.82
CA SER A 82 -1.17 1.88 1.93
C SER A 82 -2.12 2.33 3.03
N LEU A 83 -3.32 1.74 3.11
CA LEU A 83 -4.29 2.04 4.16
C LEU A 83 -3.79 1.57 5.54
N SER A 84 -3.28 0.34 5.64
CA SER A 84 -2.81 -0.19 6.92
C SER A 84 -1.54 0.50 7.45
N SER A 85 -0.77 1.16 6.59
CA SER A 85 0.40 1.93 7.01
C SER A 85 0.08 3.20 7.81
N ARG A 86 -1.19 3.64 7.79
CA ARG A 86 -1.67 4.86 8.43
C ARG A 86 -2.50 4.54 9.67
N THR A 87 -2.13 5.12 10.80
CA THR A 87 -2.86 4.96 12.06
C THR A 87 -4.25 5.60 12.03
N GLU A 88 -4.44 6.59 11.17
CA GLU A 88 -5.68 7.36 11.00
C GLU A 88 -6.84 6.51 10.45
N PHE A 89 -6.54 5.38 9.79
CA PHE A 89 -7.55 4.47 9.26
C PHE A 89 -7.92 3.32 10.20
N PHE A 90 -7.39 3.31 11.44
CA PHE A 90 -7.68 2.29 12.45
C PHE A 90 -7.57 0.84 11.92
N PRO A 91 -6.38 0.44 11.43
CA PRO A 91 -6.19 -0.89 10.85
C PRO A 91 -6.56 -1.99 11.84
N THR A 92 -7.10 -3.08 11.30
CA THR A 92 -7.40 -4.29 12.06
C THR A 92 -6.12 -5.06 12.38
N TYR A 93 -6.20 -5.98 13.36
CA TYR A 93 -5.07 -6.84 13.73
C TYR A 93 -4.49 -7.64 12.55
N GLU A 94 -5.36 -8.18 11.68
CA GLU A 94 -4.91 -8.94 10.51
C GLU A 94 -4.19 -8.04 9.49
N GLU A 95 -4.63 -6.79 9.31
CA GLU A 95 -3.99 -5.82 8.43
C GLU A 95 -2.62 -5.39 8.98
N ASP A 96 -2.52 -5.16 10.29
CA ASP A 96 -1.25 -4.87 10.97
C ASP A 96 -0.27 -6.04 10.89
N ARG A 97 -0.78 -7.28 11.03
CA ARG A 97 0.00 -8.51 10.87
C ARG A 97 0.56 -8.62 9.45
N LYS A 98 -0.28 -8.41 8.43
CA LYS A 98 0.14 -8.39 7.01
C LYS A 98 1.19 -7.32 6.74
N LEU A 99 0.97 -6.11 7.24
CA LEU A 99 1.91 -5.00 7.10
C LEU A 99 3.25 -5.31 7.76
N SER A 100 3.24 -5.89 8.96
CA SER A 100 4.44 -6.26 9.70
C SER A 100 5.26 -7.30 8.96
N PHE A 101 4.61 -8.34 8.43
CA PHE A 101 5.26 -9.34 7.58
C PHE A 101 5.90 -8.71 6.33
N CYS A 102 5.18 -7.82 5.64
CA CYS A 102 5.70 -7.12 4.46
C CYS A 102 6.88 -6.20 4.80
N LYS A 103 6.87 -5.59 5.99
CA LYS A 103 7.97 -4.75 6.50
C LYS A 103 9.22 -5.58 6.80
N GLU A 104 9.08 -6.77 7.35
CA GLU A 104 10.20 -7.70 7.58
C GLU A 104 10.80 -8.19 6.25
N HIS A 105 9.93 -8.55 5.30
CA HIS A 105 10.30 -9.04 3.98
C HIS A 105 10.32 -7.93 2.93
N TRP A 106 10.81 -6.74 3.32
CA TRP A 106 10.66 -5.55 2.50
C TRP A 106 11.15 -5.66 1.04
N PRO A 107 12.20 -6.43 0.67
CA PRO A 107 12.66 -6.50 -0.73
C PRO A 107 11.63 -7.04 -1.71
N PHE A 108 10.62 -7.77 -1.22
CA PHE A 108 9.55 -8.33 -2.04
C PHE A 108 8.36 -7.37 -2.24
N PHE A 109 8.22 -6.36 -1.38
CA PHE A 109 7.03 -5.49 -1.35
C PHE A 109 7.36 -4.01 -1.57
N PHE A 110 8.59 -3.59 -1.24
CA PHE A 110 9.03 -2.20 -1.30
C PHE A 110 10.28 -2.04 -2.15
N ALA A 111 10.36 -0.94 -2.90
CA ALA A 111 11.50 -0.65 -3.75
C ALA A 111 12.77 -0.28 -2.96
N ASN A 112 12.62 0.12 -1.70
CA ASN A 112 13.74 0.50 -0.83
C ASN A 112 13.47 0.12 0.63
N SER A 113 14.54 0.04 1.43
CA SER A 113 14.47 -0.19 2.87
C SER A 113 13.75 0.93 3.62
N LYS A 114 13.64 2.13 3.02
CA LYS A 114 12.85 3.27 3.52
C LYS A 114 11.35 3.08 3.32
N ARG A 115 10.91 2.02 2.63
CA ARG A 115 9.50 1.61 2.43
C ARG A 115 8.61 2.71 1.84
N ARG A 116 9.17 3.56 0.98
CA ARG A 116 8.46 4.72 0.40
C ARG A 116 7.67 4.43 -0.87
N ALA A 117 8.02 3.34 -1.57
CA ALA A 117 7.40 2.98 -2.83
C ALA A 117 7.18 1.47 -2.88
N PHE A 118 6.01 1.06 -3.33
CA PHE A 118 5.64 -0.34 -3.48
C PHE A 118 6.14 -0.90 -4.81
N LEU A 119 6.45 -2.19 -4.84
CA LEU A 119 6.74 -2.93 -6.06
C LEU A 119 5.44 -3.58 -6.55
N ASN A 120 4.55 -2.79 -7.17
CA ASN A 120 3.19 -3.24 -7.53
C ASN A 120 3.17 -4.60 -8.24
N HIS A 121 4.10 -4.82 -9.18
CA HIS A 121 4.20 -6.08 -9.93
C HIS A 121 4.56 -7.30 -9.07
N TYR A 122 5.32 -7.14 -7.99
CA TYR A 122 5.54 -8.23 -7.02
C TYR A 122 4.36 -8.38 -6.08
N VAL A 123 3.80 -7.26 -5.62
CA VAL A 123 2.63 -7.25 -4.73
C VAL A 123 1.47 -7.98 -5.40
N ASP A 124 1.17 -7.72 -6.67
CA ASP A 124 0.09 -8.37 -7.41
C ASP A 124 0.25 -9.90 -7.51
N VAL A 125 1.49 -10.40 -7.54
CA VAL A 125 1.77 -11.85 -7.60
C VAL A 125 1.71 -12.49 -6.21
N LEU A 126 2.21 -11.81 -5.19
CA LEU A 126 2.35 -12.36 -3.84
C LEU A 126 1.10 -12.17 -2.99
N TRP A 127 0.38 -11.06 -3.17
CA TRP A 127 -0.75 -10.66 -2.33
C TRP A 127 -1.89 -11.69 -2.27
N PRO A 128 -2.30 -12.36 -3.37
CA PRO A 128 -3.35 -13.38 -3.31
C PRO A 128 -3.03 -14.56 -2.39
N ARG A 129 -1.76 -14.78 -2.06
CA ARG A 129 -1.26 -15.87 -1.22
C ARG A 129 -0.54 -15.36 0.03
N ILE A 130 -0.76 -14.10 0.41
CA ILE A 130 -0.02 -13.47 1.51
C ILE A 130 -0.23 -14.20 2.84
N ASP A 131 -1.45 -14.67 3.10
CA ASP A 131 -1.80 -15.40 4.32
C ASP A 131 -1.05 -16.74 4.41
N GLU A 132 -0.82 -17.42 3.28
CA GLU A 132 -0.02 -18.64 3.22
C GLU A 132 1.45 -18.37 3.59
N PHE A 133 2.02 -17.27 3.09
CA PHE A 133 3.41 -16.91 3.37
C PHE A 133 3.61 -16.48 4.82
N ILE A 134 2.64 -15.76 5.39
CA ILE A 134 2.65 -15.39 6.81
C ILE A 134 2.61 -16.65 7.69
N GLN A 135 1.69 -17.56 7.40
CA GLN A 135 1.57 -18.82 8.14
C GLN A 135 2.87 -19.64 8.05
N MET A 136 3.44 -19.75 6.85
CA MET A 136 4.73 -20.43 6.64
C MET A 136 5.86 -19.79 7.44
N HIS A 137 5.92 -18.45 7.50
CA HIS A 137 6.92 -17.74 8.28
C HIS A 137 6.77 -18.04 9.78
N GLU A 138 5.55 -18.02 10.31
CA GLU A 138 5.31 -18.29 11.73
C GLU A 138 5.62 -19.74 12.11
N ASP A 139 5.19 -20.70 11.28
CA ASP A 139 5.40 -22.13 11.53
C ASP A 139 6.88 -22.53 11.45
N GLN A 140 7.63 -21.90 10.54
CA GLN A 140 9.02 -22.27 10.26
C GLN A 140 10.03 -21.33 10.92
N LYS A 141 9.60 -20.24 11.56
CA LYS A 141 10.49 -19.22 12.18
C LYS A 141 11.59 -19.81 13.06
N SER A 142 11.28 -20.90 13.77
CA SER A 142 12.20 -21.57 14.69
C SER A 142 13.18 -22.55 14.01
N LYS A 143 12.85 -23.06 12.83
CA LYS A 143 13.63 -24.07 12.10
C LYS A 143 14.37 -23.49 10.91
N ASP A 144 13.68 -22.68 10.12
CA ASP A 144 14.19 -21.96 8.96
C ASP A 144 13.49 -20.59 8.87
N TYR A 145 14.18 -19.58 9.40
CA TYR A 145 13.68 -18.21 9.42
C TYR A 145 13.45 -17.63 8.01
N PHE A 146 14.17 -18.13 7.00
CA PHE A 146 14.16 -17.59 5.64
C PHE A 146 13.23 -18.33 4.67
N ALA A 147 12.59 -19.42 5.12
CA ALA A 147 11.74 -20.28 4.29
C ALA A 147 10.63 -19.52 3.54
N ALA A 148 9.95 -18.58 4.22
CA ALA A 148 8.90 -17.77 3.61
C ALA A 148 9.44 -16.90 2.46
N GLY A 149 10.64 -16.33 2.61
CA GLY A 149 11.30 -15.58 1.54
C GLY A 149 11.69 -16.44 0.36
N HIS A 150 12.17 -17.68 0.58
CA HIS A 150 12.42 -18.63 -0.52
C HIS A 150 11.14 -19.04 -1.24
N ALA A 151 10.03 -19.22 -0.51
CA ALA A 151 8.73 -19.51 -1.11
C ALA A 151 8.22 -18.33 -1.95
N MET A 152 8.41 -17.09 -1.49
CA MET A 152 8.09 -15.88 -2.26
C MET A 152 8.98 -15.73 -3.51
N GLN A 153 10.29 -16.02 -3.41
CA GLN A 153 11.17 -16.04 -4.58
C GLN A 153 10.70 -17.04 -5.64
N LYS A 154 10.29 -18.23 -5.20
CA LYS A 154 9.77 -19.27 -6.10
C LYS A 154 8.49 -18.79 -6.78
N ALA A 155 7.55 -18.20 -6.03
CA ALA A 155 6.32 -17.64 -6.59
C ALA A 155 6.58 -16.55 -7.64
N LEU A 156 7.54 -15.65 -7.39
CA LEU A 156 7.95 -14.64 -8.37
C LEU A 156 8.61 -15.26 -9.61
N SER A 157 9.45 -16.28 -9.41
CA SER A 157 10.12 -16.99 -10.51
C SER A 157 9.13 -17.76 -11.39
N ASP A 158 8.13 -18.40 -10.78
CA ASP A 158 7.04 -19.09 -11.49
C ASP A 158 6.19 -18.09 -12.31
N ALA A 159 6.03 -16.87 -11.80
CA ALA A 159 5.43 -15.74 -12.53
C ALA A 159 6.36 -15.08 -13.56
N LYS A 160 7.56 -15.63 -13.79
CA LYS A 160 8.60 -15.12 -14.73
C LYS A 160 9.11 -13.72 -14.37
N LEU A 161 9.05 -13.35 -13.10
CA LEU A 161 9.63 -12.12 -12.57
C LEU A 161 11.01 -12.41 -11.98
N LYS A 162 11.93 -11.45 -12.13
CA LYS A 162 13.25 -11.55 -11.49
C LYS A 162 13.06 -11.38 -9.98
N ALA A 163 13.21 -12.44 -9.20
CA ALA A 163 13.07 -12.35 -7.74
C ALA A 163 14.25 -11.58 -7.10
N PRO A 164 14.04 -10.85 -5.99
CA PRO A 164 15.12 -10.24 -5.23
C PRO A 164 15.98 -11.33 -4.58
N GLU A 165 17.26 -11.01 -4.34
CA GLU A 165 18.16 -11.90 -3.60
C GLU A 165 17.73 -12.00 -2.13
N TRP A 166 17.68 -13.21 -1.60
CA TRP A 166 17.22 -13.51 -0.24
C TRP A 166 17.98 -14.74 0.29
N PRO A 167 18.51 -14.71 1.53
CA PRO A 167 18.46 -13.61 2.51
C PRO A 167 19.27 -12.36 2.11
N ILE A 168 18.97 -11.20 2.72
CA ILE A 168 19.70 -9.95 2.47
C ILE A 168 21.13 -10.11 3.01
N VAL A 169 22.11 -10.21 2.12
CA VAL A 169 23.52 -10.09 2.51
C VAL A 169 23.82 -8.60 2.66
N GLU A 170 23.85 -8.09 3.89
CA GLU A 170 24.30 -6.73 4.15
C GLU A 170 25.77 -6.63 3.71
N LYS A 171 26.03 -5.95 2.58
CA LYS A 171 27.41 -5.60 2.22
C LYS A 171 27.96 -4.69 3.32
N PRO A 172 29.13 -4.98 3.90
CA PRO A 172 29.71 -4.13 4.92
C PRO A 172 29.87 -2.72 4.37
N GLU A 173 29.39 -1.72 5.11
CA GLU A 173 29.58 -0.31 4.75
C GLU A 173 31.09 -0.04 4.58
N PRO A 174 31.51 0.68 3.53
CA PRO A 174 32.91 1.06 3.40
C PRO A 174 33.32 1.89 4.63
N PRO A 175 34.50 1.63 5.22
CA PRO A 175 34.93 2.30 6.43
C PRO A 175 34.91 3.82 6.20
N LYS A 176 34.16 4.53 7.05
CA LYS A 176 34.12 6.00 7.04
C LYS A 176 35.56 6.51 7.16
N PRO A 177 36.05 7.39 6.26
CA PRO A 177 37.41 7.89 6.36
C PRO A 177 37.56 8.66 7.68
N ASN A 178 38.50 8.18 8.50
CA ASN A 178 38.90 8.81 9.74
C ASN A 178 39.36 10.24 9.43
N LYS A 179 38.61 11.26 9.84
CA LYS A 179 39.12 12.63 9.90
C LYS A 179 39.97 12.77 11.16
N SER A 180 41.14 12.14 11.17
CA SER A 180 42.25 12.61 12.00
C SER A 180 42.77 13.88 11.33
N ARG A 181 42.37 15.04 11.87
CA ARG A 181 43.04 16.32 11.61
C ARG A 181 44.38 16.26 12.35
N ASP A 182 45.41 15.77 11.66
CA ASP A 182 46.78 16.21 11.92
C ASP A 182 46.80 17.72 11.64
N LEU A 183 46.74 18.49 12.73
CA LEU A 183 47.01 19.92 12.76
C LEU A 183 48.11 20.14 13.80
N ASP A 184 49.28 19.62 13.49
CA ASP A 184 50.56 20.18 13.92
C ASP A 184 51.50 19.95 12.73
N ASP A 185 51.83 21.04 12.03
CA ASP A 185 53.20 21.33 11.60
C ASP A 185 53.24 22.61 10.71
N GLU A 186 54.03 23.56 11.20
CA GLU A 186 54.83 24.55 10.46
C GLU A 186 54.12 25.63 9.61
N ILE A 187 54.05 26.86 10.16
CA ILE A 187 54.34 28.05 9.36
C ILE A 187 55.54 28.77 10.00
N PRO A 188 56.69 28.87 9.30
CA PRO A 188 57.92 29.46 9.81
C PRO A 188 58.04 30.98 9.54
N PHE A 189 58.73 31.64 10.47
CA PHE A 189 59.26 33.02 10.54
C PHE A 189 58.28 34.18 10.83
#